data_AF-A0A8I0L4E2-F1
#
_entry.id   AF-A0A8I0L4E2-F1
#
_cell.length_a   1.000
_cell.length_b   1.000
_cell.length_c   1.000
_cell.angle_alpha   90.00
_cell.angle_beta   90.00
_cell.angle_gamma   90.00
#
_symmetry.space_group_name_H-M   'P 1'
#
loop_
_entity.id
_entity.type
_entity.pdbx_description
1 polymer ?
#
loop_
_entity_poly.entity_id
_entity_poly.type
_entity_poly.pdbx_seq_one_letter_code
_entity_poly.pdbx_strand_id
1 'polypeptide(L)' 'MTTPERRQPPDPAQLRAGLTPEQRQAVETLEHFGWVLRFVRRPLFRDPIPVLFDRSGERYVVLQPDGSLDESQTLALRP' A
#
# COMPACT_ATOMS: atom_id res chain seq x y z
N MET A 1 -2.32 31.96 0.23
CA MET A 1 -2.87 30.61 0.05
C MET A 1 -1.79 29.62 0.44
N THR A 2 -1.97 28.92 1.56
CA THR A 2 -0.95 28.06 2.18
C THR A 2 -0.75 26.78 1.37
N THR A 3 0.44 26.61 0.79
CA THR A 3 0.88 25.34 0.21
C THR A 3 0.76 24.26 1.27
N PRO A 4 -0.02 23.18 1.08
CA PRO A 4 -0.10 22.13 2.08
C PRO A 4 1.27 21.47 2.19
N GLU A 5 1.81 21.49 3.39
CA GLU A 5 3.12 20.95 3.72
C GLU A 5 3.12 19.43 3.46
N ARG A 6 3.84 19.01 2.42
CA ARG A 6 3.80 17.65 1.87
C ARG A 6 4.63 16.62 2.67
N ARG A 7 4.74 16.81 3.99
CA ARG A 7 5.69 16.09 4.87
C ARG A 7 5.07 15.33 6.03
N GLN A 8 3.74 15.23 6.12
CA GLN A 8 3.12 14.33 7.08
C GLN A 8 2.90 12.95 6.45
N PRO A 9 3.27 11.86 7.14
CA PRO A 9 2.88 10.53 6.71
C PRO A 9 1.35 10.50 6.60
N PRO A 10 0.79 9.99 5.50
CA PRO A 10 -0.65 9.95 5.33
C PRO A 10 -1.29 9.13 6.46
N ASP A 11 -2.41 9.63 6.98
CA ASP A 11 -3.17 8.93 8.01
C ASP A 11 -3.53 7.52 7.53
N PRO A 12 -3.28 6.47 8.34
CA PRO A 12 -3.55 5.09 7.93
C PRO A 12 -5.03 4.88 7.61
N ALA A 13 -5.93 5.57 8.32
CA ALA A 13 -7.36 5.57 8.01
C ALA A 13 -7.67 6.18 6.63
N GLN A 14 -6.92 7.23 6.22
CA GLN A 14 -7.08 7.87 4.92
C GLN A 14 -6.53 7.00 3.78
N LEU A 15 -5.47 6.23 4.02
CA LEU A 15 -4.96 5.24 3.07
C LEU A 15 -5.99 4.14 2.81
N ARG A 16 -6.61 3.62 3.88
CA ARG A 16 -7.64 2.58 3.79
C ARG A 16 -8.96 3.04 3.20
N ALA A 17 -9.18 4.36 3.11
CA ALA A 17 -10.38 4.92 2.51
C ALA A 17 -10.45 4.57 1.02
N GLY A 18 -11.58 3.99 0.60
CA GLY A 18 -11.83 3.60 -0.79
C GLY A 18 -11.27 2.24 -1.20
N LEU A 19 -10.54 1.53 -0.32
CA LEU A 19 -10.13 0.15 -0.60
C LEU A 19 -11.34 -0.78 -0.68
N THR A 20 -11.26 -1.74 -1.61
CA THR A 20 -12.25 -2.82 -1.71
C THR A 20 -12.23 -3.68 -0.43
N PRO A 21 -13.33 -4.39 -0.11
CA PRO A 21 -13.37 -5.31 1.02
C PRO A 21 -12.23 -6.34 1.01
N GLU A 22 -11.92 -6.89 -0.16
CA GLU A 22 -10.87 -7.88 -0.41
C GLU A 22 -9.49 -7.28 -0.13
N GLN A 23 -9.22 -6.08 -0.64
CA GLN A 23 -7.99 -5.36 -0.35
C GLN A 23 -7.83 -5.08 1.14
N ARG A 24 -8.91 -4.71 1.83
CA ARG A 24 -8.87 -4.44 3.27
C ARG A 24 -8.50 -5.68 4.07
N GLN A 25 -9.12 -6.82 3.76
CA GLN A 25 -8.78 -8.10 4.40
C GLN A 25 -7.33 -8.50 4.15
N ALA A 26 -6.83 -8.30 2.93
CA ALA A 26 -5.44 -8.60 2.60
C ALA A 26 -4.46 -7.65 3.30
N VAL A 27 -4.76 -6.35 3.38
CA VAL A 27 -3.98 -5.38 4.16
C VAL A 27 -3.91 -5.80 5.62
N GLU A 28 -5.06 -6.09 6.25
CA GLU A 28 -5.11 -6.51 7.65
C GLU A 28 -4.29 -7.78 7.87
N THR A 29 -4.41 -8.76 6.98
CA THR A 29 -3.64 -10.01 7.03
C THR A 29 -2.14 -9.73 6.95
N LEU A 30 -1.70 -8.93 5.98
CA LEU A 30 -0.29 -8.58 5.79
C LEU A 30 0.27 -7.77 6.97
N GLU A 31 -0.53 -6.88 7.57
CA GLU A 31 -0.14 -6.14 8.77
C GLU A 31 0.14 -7.07 9.96
N HIS A 32 -0.59 -8.19 10.08
CA HIS A 32 -0.28 -9.22 11.10
C HIS A 32 1.09 -9.89 10.84
N PHE A 33 1.50 -10.01 9.59
CA PHE A 33 2.82 -10.52 9.21
C PHE A 33 3.94 -9.45 9.30
N GLY A 34 3.62 -8.24 9.75
CA GLY A 34 4.58 -7.16 9.94
C GLY A 34 4.82 -6.30 8.70
N TRP A 35 3.97 -6.43 7.68
CA TRP A 35 3.97 -5.52 6.54
C TRP A 35 3.28 -4.21 6.90
N VAL A 36 3.67 -3.12 6.23
CA VAL A 36 3.14 -1.79 6.50
C VAL A 36 2.59 -1.18 5.23
N LEU A 37 1.31 -0.80 5.25
CA LEU A 37 0.69 -0.02 4.17
C LEU A 37 1.31 1.37 4.14
N ARG A 38 2.13 1.65 3.11
CA ARG A 38 2.90 2.91 3.05
C ARG A 38 2.18 3.98 2.24
N PHE A 39 1.54 3.59 1.15
CA PHE A 39 0.73 4.47 0.33
C PHE A 39 -0.23 3.67 -0.56
N VAL A 40 -1.23 4.36 -1.10
CA VAL A 40 -2.21 3.79 -2.03
C VAL A 40 -2.18 4.65 -3.30
N ARG A 41 -1.89 4.03 -4.44
CA ARG A 41 -1.95 4.72 -5.73
C ARG A 41 -3.42 4.79 -6.15
N ARG A 42 -3.88 5.96 -6.55
CA ARG A 42 -5.27 6.18 -7.01
C ARG A 42 -5.24 6.75 -8.42
N PRO A 43 -5.17 5.90 -9.46
CA PRO A 43 -5.28 6.37 -10.83
C PRO A 43 -6.68 6.94 -11.07
N LEU A 44 -6.79 7.97 -11.91
CA LEU A 44 -8.11 8.45 -12.33
C LEU A 44 -8.85 7.30 -13.03
N PHE A 45 -10.10 7.06 -12.62
CA PHE A 45 -10.99 6.04 -13.20
C PHE A 45 -10.55 4.57 -13.01
N ARG A 46 -9.68 4.26 -12.05
CA ARG A 46 -9.32 2.88 -11.69
C ARG A 46 -9.44 2.66 -10.19
N ASP A 47 -9.54 1.39 -9.79
CA ASP A 47 -9.50 0.99 -8.40
C ASP A 47 -8.21 1.45 -7.71
N PRO A 48 -8.27 1.73 -6.40
CA PRO A 48 -7.07 2.03 -5.63
C PRO A 48 -6.13 0.82 -5.62
N ILE A 49 -4.84 1.10 -5.63
CA ILE A 49 -3.77 0.10 -5.66
C ILE A 49 -2.95 0.29 -4.38
N PRO A 50 -3.24 -0.46 -3.31
CA PRO A 50 -2.45 -0.45 -2.09
C PRO A 50 -1.05 -1.00 -2.32
N VAL A 51 -0.06 -0.34 -1.72
CA VAL A 51 1.35 -0.79 -1.74
C VAL A 51 1.82 -0.95 -0.30
N LEU A 52 2.18 -2.18 0.05
CA LEU A 52 2.70 -2.55 1.36
C LEU A 52 4.17 -2.87 1.25
N PHE A 53 4.92 -2.56 2.31
CA PHE A 53 6.34 -2.87 2.43
C PHE A 53 6.57 -3.84 3.56
N ASP A 54 7.54 -4.73 3.39
CA ASP A 54 8.03 -5.59 4.47
C ASP A 54 8.64 -4.73 5.59
N ARG A 55 8.80 -5.32 6.78
CA ARG A 55 9.46 -4.69 7.92
C ARG A 55 10.87 -4.17 7.60
N SER A 56 11.62 -4.83 6.72
CA SER A 56 12.95 -4.36 6.28
C SER A 56 12.88 -3.25 5.23
N GLY A 57 11.73 -3.07 4.56
CA GLY A 57 11.56 -2.14 3.45
C GLY A 57 12.21 -2.58 2.14
N GLU A 58 12.82 -3.76 2.09
CA GLU A 58 13.48 -4.30 0.88
C GLU A 58 12.49 -4.91 -0.11
N ARG A 59 11.36 -5.39 0.41
CA ARG A 59 10.28 -5.99 -0.37
C ARG A 59 9.05 -5.13 -0.30
N TYR A 60 8.33 -5.08 -1.41
CA TYR A 60 7.00 -4.50 -1.45
C TYR A 60 6.07 -5.40 -2.24
N VAL A 61 4.79 -5.34 -1.88
CA VAL A 61 3.71 -6.06 -2.56
C VAL A 61 2.64 -5.07 -2.97
N VAL A 62 2.06 -5.32 -4.13
CA VAL A 62 0.97 -4.52 -4.67
C VAL A 62 -0.32 -5.33 -4.59
N LEU A 63 -1.35 -4.74 -3.97
CA LEU A 63 -2.66 -5.36 -3.92
C LEU A 63 -3.48 -5.01 -5.15
N GLN A 64 -3.99 -6.04 -5.80
CA GLN A 64 -4.93 -5.92 -6.90
C GLN A 64 -6.36 -5.71 -6.37
N PRO A 65 -7.33 -5.29 -7.22
CA PRO A 65 -8.71 -5.00 -6.78
C PRO A 65 -9.43 -6.21 -6.17
N ASP A 66 -9.09 -7.41 -6.64
CA ASP A 66 -9.61 -8.70 -6.19
C ASP A 66 -8.92 -9.21 -4.90
N GLY A 67 -7.99 -8.44 -4.32
CA GLY A 67 -7.23 -8.83 -3.13
C GLY A 67 -6.02 -9.74 -3.41
N SER A 68 -5.77 -10.09 -4.67
CA SER A 68 -4.57 -10.81 -5.07
C SER A 68 -3.31 -9.95 -4.86
N LEU A 69 -2.23 -10.62 -4.47
CA LEU A 69 -0.92 -10.01 -4.26
C LEU A 69 -0.09 -10.12 -5.54
N ASP A 70 0.36 -8.98 -6.05
CA ASP A 70 1.41 -8.93 -7.06
C ASP A 70 2.77 -8.75 -6.35
N GLU A 71 3.50 -9.85 -6.23
CA GLU A 71 4.85 -9.94 -5.66
C GLU A 71 5.94 -9.80 -6.72
N SER A 72 5.56 -9.48 -7.98
CA SER A 72 6.47 -9.49 -9.14
C SER A 72 7.62 -8.50 -9.04
N GLN A 73 7.57 -7.59 -8.07
CA GLN A 73 8.47 -6.47 -7.92
C GLN A 73 9.42 -6.61 -6.72
N THR A 74 9.98 -7.80 -6.51
CA THR A 74 11.09 -7.96 -5.57
C THR A 74 12.26 -7.10 -6.07
N LEU A 75 12.50 -5.98 -5.41
CA LEU A 75 13.66 -5.13 -5.66
C LEU A 75 14.91 -5.92 -5.23
N ALA A 76 15.58 -6.58 -6.18
CA ALA A 76 16.87 -7.21 -5.93
C ALA A 76 17.93 -6.11 -5.76
N LEU A 77 18.05 -5.56 -4.55
CA LEU A 77 19.21 -4.76 -4.15
C LEU A 77 20.43 -5.68 -4.17
N ARG A 78 21.27 -5.55 -5.20
CA ARG A 78 22.56 -6.26 -5.28
C ARG A 78 23.58 -5.49 -4.44
N PRO A 79 24.46 -6.19 -3.67
CA PRO A 79 25.48 -5.57 -2.83
C PRO A 79 26.55 -4.83 -3.64
#